data_AF-A0A101E0E2-F1
#
_entry.id   AF-A0A101E0E2-F1
#
_cell.length_a   1.000
_cell.length_b   1.000
_cell.length_c   1.000
_cell.angle_alpha   90.00
_cell.angle_beta   90.00
_cell.angle_gamma   90.00
#
_symmetry.space_group_name_H-M   'P 1'
#
loop_
_entity.id
_entity.type
_entity.pdbx_description
1 polymer ?
#
loop_
_entity_poly.entity_id
_entity_poly.type
_entity_poly.pdbx_seq_one_letter_code
_entity_poly.pdbx_strand_id
1 'polypeptide(L)'
;MNEKVVVAAIVIIIASAIAVAVTASKFESYARFGDIDMKLEAVNDSHAVVTFVTEVRKENVEEFAIKAKIYDIQTDLLLNELEETFKSPESRFTAELTIPFEKTRDYKIVLYLQVGDRIYDSYRLTLRNLRNLVSEDMKLEASLVDSDFLLTSVKNGSVGFVARFYVESVKDYDVVARIKVLQADSNVLVGESWKNVTLQKGKTNIVSAEFEVPDDYNYVVKLDVWRNGKLVKSWADVLNLAPTKKLSKGEVEKEVDFEAEKFVTAVEPEYVPKSGGVPGFEVVFALMALAGVALWRKARR
;
A
#
# COMPACT_ATOMS: atom_id res chain seq x y z
N MET A 1 46.61 -10.18 72.72
CA MET A 1 45.53 -9.30 72.22
C MET A 1 44.33 -9.50 73.13
N ASN A 2 43.75 -8.43 73.67
CA ASN A 2 42.70 -8.54 74.69
C ASN A 2 41.43 -9.16 74.07
N GLU A 3 40.87 -10.19 74.68
CA GLU A 3 39.75 -10.99 74.14
C GLU A 3 38.54 -10.11 73.79
N LYS A 4 38.32 -9.05 74.60
CA LYS A 4 37.30 -8.02 74.36
C LYS A 4 37.51 -7.22 73.06
N VAL A 5 38.76 -6.99 72.67
CA VAL A 5 39.12 -6.27 71.43
C VAL A 5 38.86 -7.15 70.21
N VAL A 6 39.11 -8.45 70.31
CA VAL A 6 38.82 -9.42 69.24
C VAL A 6 37.32 -9.54 69.00
N VAL A 7 36.53 -9.66 70.08
CA VAL A 7 35.06 -9.72 69.99
C VAL A 7 34.49 -8.43 69.40
N ALA A 8 34.98 -7.26 69.84
CA ALA A 8 34.55 -5.98 69.28
C ALA A 8 34.85 -5.85 67.78
N ALA A 9 36.04 -6.30 67.34
CA ALA A 9 36.41 -6.29 65.92
C ALA A 9 35.51 -7.21 65.08
N ILE A 10 35.19 -8.41 65.57
CA ILE A 10 34.29 -9.35 64.89
C ILE A 10 32.88 -8.76 64.75
N VAL A 11 32.34 -8.13 65.81
CA VAL A 11 31.02 -7.49 65.76
C VAL A 11 30.97 -6.36 64.74
N ILE A 12 32.03 -5.55 64.63
CA ILE A 12 32.12 -4.46 63.64
C ILE A 12 32.19 -5.01 62.21
N ILE A 13 32.91 -6.11 61.99
CA ILE A 13 33.00 -6.76 60.68
C ILE A 13 31.64 -7.35 60.27
N ILE A 14 30.93 -8.00 61.21
CA ILE A 14 29.60 -8.55 60.94
C ILE A 14 28.59 -7.43 60.68
N ALA A 15 28.61 -6.36 61.47
CA ALA A 15 27.71 -5.22 61.28
C ALA A 15 27.97 -4.50 59.94
N SER A 16 29.23 -4.36 59.53
CA SER A 16 29.57 -3.77 58.23
C SER A 16 29.21 -4.70 57.07
N ALA A 17 29.41 -6.02 57.20
CA ALA A 17 28.97 -6.99 56.20
C ALA A 17 27.44 -7.01 56.03
N ILE A 18 26.68 -6.93 57.13
CA ILE A 18 25.21 -6.82 57.09
C ILE A 18 24.78 -5.50 56.47
N ALA A 19 25.42 -4.38 56.85
CA ALA A 19 25.10 -3.07 56.27
C ALA A 19 25.32 -3.06 54.76
N VAL A 20 26.45 -3.61 54.28
CA VAL A 20 26.77 -3.75 52.84
C VAL A 20 25.78 -4.69 52.15
N ALA A 21 25.39 -5.81 52.76
CA ALA A 21 24.40 -6.73 52.19
C ALA A 21 23.01 -6.07 52.08
N VAL A 22 22.61 -5.30 53.09
CA VAL A 22 21.32 -4.58 53.12
C VAL A 22 21.31 -3.44 52.10
N THR A 23 22.40 -2.67 51.95
CA THR A 23 22.49 -1.67 50.87
C THR A 23 22.57 -2.33 49.50
N ALA A 24 23.35 -3.39 49.31
CA ALA A 24 23.43 -4.11 48.05
C ALA A 24 22.06 -4.67 47.61
N SER A 25 21.26 -5.19 48.55
CA SER A 25 19.90 -5.65 48.25
C SER A 25 18.90 -4.54 47.88
N LYS A 26 19.20 -3.27 48.19
CA LYS A 26 18.33 -2.12 47.91
C LYS A 26 18.55 -1.48 46.53
N PHE A 27 19.50 -1.97 45.73
CA PHE A 27 19.85 -1.39 44.42
C PHE A 27 19.81 -2.40 43.27
N GLU A 28 18.99 -3.44 43.34
CA GLU A 28 18.71 -4.17 42.10
C GLU A 28 17.92 -3.27 41.16
N SER A 29 18.51 -2.98 40.01
CA SER A 29 17.82 -2.33 38.91
C SER A 29 16.79 -3.29 38.35
N TYR A 30 15.65 -2.76 37.94
CA TYR A 30 14.56 -3.52 37.36
C TYR A 30 14.02 -2.77 36.16
N ALA A 31 13.73 -3.51 35.10
CA ALA A 31 13.05 -3.01 33.93
C ALA A 31 12.26 -4.16 33.31
N ARG A 32 11.03 -3.92 32.87
CA ARG A 32 10.27 -4.90 32.11
C ARG A 32 9.29 -4.24 31.15
N PHE A 33 8.87 -4.99 30.14
CA PHE A 33 7.73 -4.61 29.33
C PHE A 33 6.43 -4.71 30.13
N GLY A 34 5.55 -3.76 29.90
CA GLY A 34 4.13 -3.85 30.19
C GLY A 34 3.39 -4.49 29.01
N ASP A 35 2.16 -4.05 28.79
CA ASP A 35 1.42 -4.42 27.60
C ASP A 35 2.01 -3.74 26.37
N ILE A 36 2.00 -4.44 25.23
CA ILE A 36 2.47 -3.95 23.94
C ILE A 36 1.29 -3.89 22.98
N ASP A 37 0.93 -2.67 22.60
CA ASP A 37 -0.05 -2.39 21.57
C ASP A 37 0.64 -2.13 20.23
N MET A 38 -0.10 -2.35 19.14
CA MET A 38 0.36 -2.06 17.79
C MET A 38 -0.61 -1.09 17.12
N LYS A 39 -0.08 -0.02 16.55
CA LYS A 39 -0.83 0.97 15.79
C LYS A 39 -0.34 1.01 14.35
N LEU A 40 -1.28 0.96 13.41
CA LEU A 40 -0.98 1.18 11.99
C LEU A 40 -0.95 2.69 11.74
N GLU A 41 0.22 3.25 11.43
CA GLU A 41 0.38 4.68 11.16
C GLU A 41 0.12 5.04 9.71
N ALA A 42 0.67 4.24 8.79
CA ALA A 42 0.51 4.47 7.36
C ALA A 42 0.56 3.15 6.58
N VAL A 43 -0.09 3.12 5.44
CA VAL A 43 -0.04 2.01 4.50
C VAL A 43 0.00 2.56 3.08
N ASN A 44 0.95 2.06 2.30
CA ASN A 44 1.00 2.26 0.86
C ASN A 44 0.94 0.88 0.16
N ASP A 45 1.28 0.85 -1.12
CA ASP A 45 1.20 -0.35 -1.94
C ASP A 45 2.15 -1.45 -1.49
N SER A 46 3.37 -1.09 -1.08
CA SER A 46 4.46 -2.03 -0.81
C SER A 46 4.73 -2.19 0.69
N HIS A 47 4.42 -1.19 1.51
CA HIS A 47 4.77 -1.15 2.92
C HIS A 47 3.61 -0.74 3.83
N ALA A 48 3.67 -1.23 5.07
CA ALA A 48 2.88 -0.77 6.20
C ALA A 48 3.83 -0.26 7.29
N VAL A 49 3.55 0.92 7.83
CA VAL A 49 4.29 1.52 8.94
C VAL A 49 3.52 1.22 10.22
N VAL A 50 4.16 0.49 11.12
CA VAL A 50 3.55 0.03 12.38
C VAL A 50 4.35 0.60 13.54
N THR A 51 3.64 1.22 14.49
CA THR A 51 4.19 1.67 15.76
C THR A 51 3.87 0.68 16.86
N PHE A 52 4.90 0.18 17.53
CA PHE A 52 4.77 -0.60 18.76
C PHE A 52 4.77 0.36 19.93
N VAL A 53 3.67 0.40 20.67
CA VAL A 53 3.51 1.23 21.87
C VAL A 53 3.59 0.31 23.08
N THR A 54 4.55 0.52 23.95
CA THR A 54 4.71 -0.31 25.15
C THR A 54 4.92 0.57 26.38
N GLU A 55 4.23 0.22 27.47
CA GLU A 55 4.63 0.72 28.78
C GLU A 55 5.93 -0.01 29.18
N VAL A 56 6.91 0.71 29.71
CA VAL A 56 8.11 0.17 30.33
C VAL A 56 8.04 0.49 31.82
N ARG A 57 8.03 -0.55 32.64
CA ARG A 57 8.04 -0.43 34.10
C ARG A 57 9.46 -0.63 34.60
N LYS A 58 10.00 0.36 35.31
CA LYS A 58 11.41 0.37 35.70
C LYS A 58 11.66 0.99 37.07
N GLU A 59 12.74 0.57 37.72
CA GLU A 59 13.20 1.08 39.00
C GLU A 59 14.73 1.14 38.99
N ASN A 60 15.31 2.25 39.45
CA ASN A 60 16.75 2.52 39.42
C ASN A 60 17.39 2.39 38.02
N VAL A 61 16.64 2.73 36.97
CA VAL A 61 17.09 2.76 35.57
C VAL A 61 16.63 4.08 34.96
N GLU A 62 17.57 4.94 34.54
CA GLU A 62 17.26 6.22 33.88
C GLU A 62 17.32 6.12 32.36
N GLU A 63 18.21 5.28 31.85
CA GLU A 63 18.45 5.08 30.42
C GLU A 63 18.33 3.59 30.09
N PHE A 64 17.58 3.28 29.04
CA PHE A 64 17.36 1.93 28.56
C PHE A 64 17.16 1.95 27.04
N ALA A 65 17.38 0.82 26.39
CA ALA A 65 17.17 0.65 24.96
C ALA A 65 16.11 -0.43 24.69
N ILE A 66 15.33 -0.25 23.63
CA ILE A 66 14.48 -1.30 23.08
C ILE A 66 15.09 -1.71 21.75
N LYS A 67 15.54 -2.96 21.68
CA LYS A 67 16.09 -3.56 20.47
C LYS A 67 15.07 -4.51 19.84
N ALA A 68 14.64 -4.21 18.62
CA ALA A 68 13.80 -5.08 17.82
C ALA A 68 14.64 -5.91 16.86
N LYS A 69 14.46 -7.23 16.88
CA LYS A 69 14.95 -8.15 15.85
C LYS A 69 13.78 -8.65 15.03
N ILE A 70 13.85 -8.51 13.71
CA ILE A 70 12.76 -8.77 12.78
C ILE A 70 13.16 -9.93 11.87
N TYR A 71 12.36 -10.98 11.88
CA TYR A 71 12.60 -12.19 11.12
C TYR A 71 11.48 -12.43 10.12
N ASP A 72 11.83 -12.94 8.96
CA ASP A 72 10.86 -13.55 8.05
C ASP A 72 10.31 -14.82 8.69
N ILE A 73 8.98 -14.95 8.81
CA ILE A 73 8.40 -16.08 9.55
C ILE A 73 8.53 -17.42 8.81
N GLN A 74 8.69 -17.40 7.49
CA GLN A 74 8.75 -18.61 6.67
C GLN A 74 10.16 -19.20 6.63
N THR A 75 11.16 -18.33 6.50
CA THR A 75 12.57 -18.71 6.34
C THR A 75 13.37 -18.63 7.63
N ASP A 76 12.81 -17.98 8.66
CA ASP A 76 13.48 -17.67 9.93
C ASP A 76 14.72 -16.78 9.81
N LEU A 77 14.93 -16.17 8.64
CA LEU A 77 16.04 -15.27 8.38
C LEU A 77 15.82 -13.94 9.10
N LEU A 78 16.87 -13.46 9.78
CA LEU A 78 16.92 -12.11 10.32
C LEU A 78 16.96 -11.11 9.16
N LEU A 79 15.92 -10.30 9.05
CA LEU A 79 15.78 -9.30 8.00
C LEU A 79 16.34 -7.94 8.43
N ASN A 80 16.12 -7.57 9.69
CA ASN A 80 16.49 -6.26 10.18
C ASN A 80 16.67 -6.26 11.72
N GLU A 81 17.49 -5.36 12.22
CA GLU A 81 17.61 -5.02 13.64
C GLU A 81 17.48 -3.50 13.80
N LEU A 82 16.66 -3.06 14.75
CA LEU A 82 16.50 -1.67 15.13
C LEU A 82 16.72 -1.55 16.64
N GLU A 83 17.36 -0.47 17.07
CA GLU A 83 17.55 -0.17 18.49
C GLU A 83 17.27 1.31 18.71
N GLU A 84 16.46 1.61 19.72
CA GLU A 84 16.15 2.97 20.13
C GLU A 84 16.37 3.12 21.63
N THR A 85 17.03 4.21 22.01
CA THR A 85 17.40 4.51 23.40
C THR A 85 16.48 5.57 23.97
N PHE A 86 15.97 5.32 25.16
CA PHE A 86 15.06 6.18 25.89
C PHE A 86 15.70 6.62 27.20
N LYS A 87 15.46 7.87 27.59
CA LYS A 87 15.85 8.42 28.88
C LYS A 87 14.64 8.99 29.60
N SER A 88 14.35 8.47 30.79
CA SER A 88 13.28 8.99 31.62
C SER A 88 13.58 8.68 33.09
N PRO A 89 13.34 9.59 34.04
CA PRO A 89 13.43 9.30 35.46
C PRO A 89 12.18 8.56 35.98
N GLU A 90 11.08 8.53 35.24
CA GLU A 90 9.80 8.00 35.70
C GLU A 90 9.83 6.46 35.82
N SER A 91 9.18 5.90 36.85
CA SER A 91 9.12 4.44 37.04
C SER A 91 8.21 3.74 36.03
N ARG A 92 7.38 4.49 35.30
CA ARG A 92 6.60 4.04 34.15
C ARG A 92 6.83 5.00 33.01
N PHE A 93 7.12 4.47 31.83
CA PHE A 93 7.38 5.28 30.65
C PHE A 93 6.74 4.62 29.44
N THR A 94 6.05 5.37 28.59
CA THR A 94 5.52 4.87 27.33
C THR A 94 6.57 5.04 26.25
N ALA A 95 7.07 3.92 25.72
CA ALA A 95 7.98 3.91 24.59
C ALA A 95 7.21 3.59 23.30
N GLU A 96 7.57 4.28 22.23
CA GLU A 96 7.02 4.06 20.89
C GLU A 96 8.15 3.70 19.94
N LEU A 97 8.00 2.60 19.21
CA LEU A 97 8.97 2.15 18.21
C LEU A 97 8.27 2.01 16.86
N THR A 98 8.62 2.87 15.91
CA THR A 98 7.97 2.91 14.58
C THR A 98 8.81 2.16 13.55
N ILE A 99 8.22 1.16 12.87
CA ILE A 99 8.94 0.30 11.94
C ILE A 99 8.15 0.12 10.64
N PRO A 100 8.76 0.35 9.45
CA PRO A 100 8.17 -0.01 8.18
C PRO A 100 8.37 -1.50 7.86
N PHE A 101 7.32 -2.15 7.37
CA PHE A 101 7.31 -3.56 6.97
C PHE A 101 6.86 -3.71 5.52
N GLU A 102 7.55 -4.53 4.72
CA GLU A 102 7.04 -4.94 3.40
C GLU A 102 5.74 -5.73 3.58
N LYS A 103 4.72 -5.44 2.78
CA LYS A 103 3.40 -6.08 2.87
C LYS A 103 3.38 -7.51 2.34
N THR A 104 4.41 -7.90 1.59
CA THR A 104 4.49 -9.21 0.92
C THR A 104 4.84 -10.36 1.86
N ARG A 105 5.26 -10.05 3.10
CA ARG A 105 5.76 -11.04 4.07
C ARG A 105 4.98 -11.00 5.37
N ASP A 106 5.15 -12.09 6.13
CA ASP A 106 4.75 -12.20 7.52
C ASP A 106 6.02 -12.22 8.38
N TYR A 107 5.95 -11.60 9.56
CA TYR A 107 7.12 -11.35 10.40
C TYR A 107 6.98 -12.01 11.76
N LYS A 108 8.09 -12.52 12.28
CA LYS A 108 8.31 -12.78 13.70
C LYS A 108 9.20 -11.66 14.23
N ILE A 109 8.76 -10.99 15.29
CA ILE A 109 9.48 -9.85 15.87
C ILE A 109 9.79 -10.19 17.32
N VAL A 110 11.03 -9.93 17.74
CA VAL A 110 11.48 -10.09 19.12
C VAL A 110 11.99 -8.74 19.61
N LEU A 111 11.32 -8.18 20.61
CA LEU A 111 11.73 -6.96 21.29
C LEU A 111 12.55 -7.34 22.53
N TYR A 112 13.67 -6.68 22.73
CA TYR A 112 14.52 -6.82 23.90
C TYR A 112 14.60 -5.50 24.63
N LEU A 113 14.33 -5.51 25.93
CA LEU A 113 14.56 -4.37 26.80
C LEU A 113 15.96 -4.49 27.39
N GLN A 114 16.82 -3.52 27.11
CA GLN A 114 18.23 -3.53 27.48
C GLN A 114 18.59 -2.34 28.36
N VAL A 115 19.48 -2.56 29.32
CA VAL A 115 20.16 -1.49 30.07
C VAL A 115 21.64 -1.79 30.01
N GLY A 116 22.38 -0.98 29.25
CA GLY A 116 23.72 -1.35 28.79
C GLY A 116 23.67 -2.67 28.00
N ASP A 117 24.58 -3.59 28.30
CA ASP A 117 24.67 -4.89 27.60
C ASP A 117 23.72 -5.96 28.17
N ARG A 118 23.00 -5.67 29.25
CA ARG A 118 22.12 -6.63 29.92
C ARG A 118 20.71 -6.54 29.36
N ILE A 119 20.19 -7.68 28.92
CA ILE A 119 18.77 -7.86 28.60
C ILE A 119 18.00 -8.08 29.91
N TYR A 120 17.01 -7.23 30.16
CA TYR A 120 16.14 -7.31 31.33
C TYR A 120 14.86 -8.08 31.03
N ASP A 121 14.31 -7.90 29.82
CA ASP A 121 13.07 -8.53 29.41
C ASP A 121 13.04 -8.72 27.88
N SER A 122 12.16 -9.60 27.41
CA SER A 122 11.94 -9.79 25.98
C SER A 122 10.49 -10.12 25.67
N TYR A 123 9.98 -9.60 24.56
CA TYR A 123 8.63 -9.87 24.09
C TYR A 123 8.66 -10.37 22.65
N ARG A 124 7.87 -11.41 22.34
CA ARG A 124 7.77 -11.98 20.99
C ARG A 124 6.37 -11.76 20.44
N LEU A 125 6.31 -11.24 19.22
CA LEU A 125 5.06 -11.00 18.51
C LEU A 125 5.17 -11.43 17.05
N THR A 126 4.02 -11.58 16.40
CA THR A 126 3.93 -11.90 14.97
C THR A 126 3.06 -10.91 14.24
N LEU A 127 3.51 -10.45 13.08
CA LEU A 127 2.76 -9.56 12.21
C LEU A 127 2.45 -10.29 10.91
N ARG A 128 1.16 -10.41 10.56
CA ARG A 128 0.70 -11.25 9.45
C ARG A 128 -0.29 -10.53 8.56
N ASN A 129 -0.46 -11.03 7.34
CA ASN A 129 -1.50 -10.58 6.39
C ASN A 129 -1.42 -9.10 6.02
N LEU A 130 -0.23 -8.50 6.07
CA LEU A 130 -0.03 -7.10 5.69
C LEU A 130 -0.42 -6.81 4.23
N ARG A 131 -0.36 -7.82 3.36
CA ARG A 131 -0.81 -7.78 1.96
C ARG A 131 -2.28 -7.35 1.81
N ASN A 132 -3.11 -7.60 2.83
CA ASN A 132 -4.54 -7.27 2.80
C ASN A 132 -4.82 -5.83 3.23
N LEU A 133 -3.82 -5.10 3.74
CA LEU A 133 -3.98 -3.70 4.10
C LEU A 133 -4.14 -2.88 2.82
N VAL A 134 -5.27 -2.18 2.72
CA VAL A 134 -5.57 -1.27 1.61
C VAL A 134 -5.05 0.11 1.99
N SER A 135 -4.22 0.68 1.13
CA SER A 135 -3.71 2.03 1.31
C SER A 135 -4.84 3.06 1.26
N GLU A 136 -4.72 4.14 2.03
CA GLU A 136 -5.78 5.16 2.14
C GLU A 136 -6.10 5.81 0.79
N ASP A 137 -5.12 5.82 -0.11
CA ASP A 137 -5.27 6.35 -1.45
C ASP A 137 -6.01 5.40 -2.41
N MET A 138 -6.02 4.10 -2.13
CA MET A 138 -6.85 3.12 -2.83
C MET A 138 -8.25 2.95 -2.23
N LYS A 139 -8.51 3.49 -1.04
CA LYS A 139 -9.86 3.43 -0.44
C LYS A 139 -10.79 4.40 -1.16
N LEU A 140 -11.88 3.85 -1.69
CA LEU A 140 -13.01 4.60 -2.22
C LEU A 140 -14.31 4.12 -1.57
N GLU A 141 -14.79 4.87 -0.59
CA GLU A 141 -16.08 4.66 0.05
C GLU A 141 -17.17 5.38 -0.73
N ALA A 142 -17.50 4.83 -1.90
CA ALA A 142 -18.57 5.30 -2.77
C ALA A 142 -19.52 4.17 -3.15
N SER A 143 -20.78 4.45 -3.40
CA SER A 143 -21.79 3.48 -3.84
C SER A 143 -22.50 3.99 -5.09
N LEU A 144 -22.82 3.08 -6.00
CA LEU A 144 -23.75 3.37 -7.08
C LEU A 144 -25.16 3.28 -6.51
N VAL A 145 -25.90 4.38 -6.59
CA VAL A 145 -27.31 4.47 -6.24
C VAL A 145 -28.15 3.88 -7.37
N ASP A 146 -27.92 4.35 -8.58
CA ASP A 146 -28.63 3.93 -9.78
C ASP A 146 -27.81 4.24 -11.04
N SER A 147 -28.25 3.70 -12.17
CA SER A 147 -27.76 4.04 -13.50
C SER A 147 -28.90 4.03 -14.51
N ASP A 148 -28.85 4.95 -15.46
CA ASP A 148 -29.81 4.97 -16.56
C ASP A 148 -29.16 5.37 -17.89
N PHE A 149 -29.92 5.15 -18.96
CA PHE A 149 -29.51 5.41 -20.33
C PHE A 149 -30.59 6.21 -21.05
N LEU A 150 -30.26 7.41 -21.48
CA LEU A 150 -31.16 8.27 -22.25
C LEU A 150 -30.83 8.14 -23.74
N LEU A 151 -31.74 7.57 -24.53
CA LEU A 151 -31.60 7.55 -25.99
C LEU A 151 -31.75 8.98 -26.53
N THR A 152 -30.78 9.43 -27.32
CA THR A 152 -30.73 10.79 -27.87
C THR A 152 -30.98 10.82 -29.37
N SER A 153 -30.64 9.75 -30.10
CA SER A 153 -30.90 9.65 -31.53
C SER A 153 -30.94 8.21 -32.03
N VAL A 154 -31.63 8.00 -33.16
CA VAL A 154 -31.62 6.75 -33.93
C VAL A 154 -31.42 7.12 -35.40
N LYS A 155 -30.32 6.70 -36.01
CA LYS A 155 -29.94 7.05 -37.39
C LYS A 155 -29.19 5.90 -38.05
N ASN A 156 -29.63 5.49 -39.25
CA ASN A 156 -28.87 4.61 -40.16
C ASN A 156 -28.14 3.42 -39.49
N GLY A 157 -28.81 2.64 -38.65
CA GLY A 157 -28.16 1.48 -38.02
C GLY A 157 -27.42 1.80 -36.71
N SER A 158 -27.57 3.01 -36.17
CA SER A 158 -26.92 3.47 -34.94
C SER A 158 -27.90 4.14 -33.97
N VAL A 159 -27.66 3.95 -32.68
CA VAL A 159 -28.34 4.61 -31.57
C VAL A 159 -27.35 5.46 -30.78
N GLY A 160 -27.65 6.75 -30.68
CA GLY A 160 -26.98 7.66 -29.76
C GLY A 160 -27.65 7.60 -28.38
N PHE A 161 -26.87 7.58 -27.30
CA PHE A 161 -27.38 7.62 -25.94
C PHE A 161 -26.44 8.33 -24.96
N VAL A 162 -27.01 8.84 -23.86
CA VAL A 162 -26.26 9.32 -22.70
C VAL A 162 -26.32 8.26 -21.61
N ALA A 163 -25.15 7.80 -21.15
CA ALA A 163 -25.04 6.99 -19.94
C ALA A 163 -24.92 7.90 -18.71
N ARG A 164 -25.70 7.62 -17.66
CA ARG A 164 -25.62 8.35 -16.39
C ARG A 164 -25.50 7.38 -15.23
N PHE A 165 -24.53 7.63 -14.36
CA PHE A 165 -24.30 6.90 -13.13
C PHE A 165 -24.47 7.84 -11.94
N TYR A 166 -25.31 7.44 -10.99
CA TYR A 166 -25.63 8.21 -9.79
C TYR A 166 -24.80 7.65 -8.63
N VAL A 167 -23.76 8.37 -8.22
CA VAL A 167 -22.76 7.90 -7.27
C VAL A 167 -22.79 8.73 -5.99
N GLU A 168 -22.91 8.08 -4.86
CA GLU A 168 -22.77 8.69 -3.54
C GLU A 168 -21.42 8.34 -2.93
N SER A 169 -20.86 9.26 -2.15
CA SER A 169 -19.60 9.05 -1.44
C SER A 169 -19.69 9.51 0.02
N VAL A 170 -18.95 8.82 0.89
CA VAL A 170 -18.88 9.14 2.33
C VAL A 170 -18.00 10.37 2.59
N LYS A 171 -17.07 10.66 1.68
CA LYS A 171 -16.13 11.79 1.73
C LYS A 171 -16.02 12.43 0.34
N ASP A 172 -15.36 13.58 0.30
CA ASP A 172 -14.99 14.20 -0.97
C ASP A 172 -13.84 13.41 -1.60
N TYR A 173 -13.97 13.05 -2.89
CA TYR A 173 -12.94 12.34 -3.64
C TYR A 173 -12.73 12.96 -5.01
N ASP A 174 -11.50 13.30 -5.35
CA ASP A 174 -11.10 13.55 -6.73
C ASP A 174 -10.69 12.21 -7.37
N VAL A 175 -11.38 11.86 -8.45
CA VAL A 175 -11.22 10.59 -9.16
C VAL A 175 -11.20 10.79 -10.66
N VAL A 176 -10.66 9.80 -11.37
CA VAL A 176 -10.80 9.70 -12.82
C VAL A 176 -11.85 8.65 -13.12
N ALA A 177 -12.98 9.08 -13.68
CA ALA A 177 -14.04 8.20 -14.14
C ALA A 177 -13.80 7.80 -15.59
N ARG A 178 -13.93 6.50 -15.89
CA ARG A 178 -13.98 5.95 -17.23
C ARG A 178 -15.33 5.28 -17.43
N ILE A 179 -16.15 5.80 -18.33
CA ILE A 179 -17.35 5.09 -18.78
C ILE A 179 -16.97 4.35 -20.05
N LYS A 180 -17.20 3.04 -20.09
CA LYS A 180 -16.94 2.19 -21.26
C LYS A 180 -18.18 1.41 -21.65
N VAL A 181 -18.35 1.22 -22.95
CA VAL A 181 -19.48 0.51 -23.55
C VAL A 181 -18.92 -0.74 -24.24
N LEU A 182 -19.42 -1.89 -23.83
CA LEU A 182 -19.01 -3.19 -24.34
C LEU A 182 -20.20 -3.84 -25.05
N GLN A 183 -20.02 -4.36 -26.26
CA GLN A 183 -21.05 -5.20 -26.89
C GLN A 183 -21.19 -6.48 -26.05
N ALA A 184 -22.42 -6.81 -25.63
CA ALA A 184 -22.64 -7.74 -24.54
C ALA A 184 -22.32 -9.21 -24.87
N ASP A 185 -22.36 -9.62 -26.13
CA ASP A 185 -22.14 -11.01 -26.53
C ASP A 185 -20.67 -11.32 -26.86
N SER A 186 -19.92 -10.34 -27.35
CA SER A 186 -18.52 -10.47 -27.77
C SER A 186 -17.53 -9.77 -26.84
N ASN A 187 -18.04 -9.00 -25.87
CA ASN A 187 -17.27 -8.16 -24.95
C ASN A 187 -16.31 -7.19 -25.66
N VAL A 188 -16.63 -6.80 -26.90
CA VAL A 188 -15.87 -5.83 -27.69
C VAL A 188 -16.12 -4.43 -27.16
N LEU A 189 -15.05 -3.65 -26.94
CA LEU A 189 -15.13 -2.25 -26.57
C LEU A 189 -15.56 -1.42 -27.78
N VAL A 190 -16.74 -0.81 -27.69
CA VAL A 190 -17.33 -0.02 -28.79
C VAL A 190 -17.26 1.48 -28.53
N GLY A 191 -17.03 1.88 -27.28
CA GLY A 191 -16.85 3.28 -26.91
C GLY A 191 -16.31 3.44 -25.51
N GLU A 192 -15.57 4.52 -25.28
CA GLU A 192 -15.11 4.90 -23.96
C GLU A 192 -14.98 6.42 -23.80
N SER A 193 -15.11 6.89 -22.56
CA SER A 193 -14.94 8.29 -22.20
C SER A 193 -14.26 8.39 -20.84
N TRP A 194 -13.26 9.27 -20.73
CA TRP A 194 -12.49 9.52 -19.52
C TRP A 194 -12.74 10.95 -19.03
N LYS A 195 -12.96 11.12 -17.72
CA LYS A 195 -13.21 12.43 -17.13
C LYS A 195 -12.71 12.52 -15.69
N ASN A 196 -12.12 13.66 -15.34
CA ASN A 196 -11.86 14.01 -13.94
C ASN A 196 -13.17 14.43 -13.27
N VAL A 197 -13.49 13.81 -12.14
CA VAL A 197 -14.73 14.02 -11.39
C VAL A 197 -14.39 14.21 -9.92
N THR A 198 -14.99 15.23 -9.30
CA THR A 198 -15.01 15.36 -7.85
C THR A 198 -16.32 14.79 -7.33
N LEU A 199 -16.26 13.66 -6.62
CA LEU A 199 -17.40 13.09 -5.89
C LEU A 199 -17.55 13.85 -4.58
N GLN A 200 -18.61 14.65 -4.46
CA GLN A 200 -18.90 15.45 -3.27
C GLN A 200 -19.67 14.62 -2.24
N LYS A 201 -19.26 14.69 -0.97
CA LYS A 201 -19.95 14.04 0.14
C LYS A 201 -21.34 14.62 0.34
N GLY A 202 -22.28 13.78 0.78
CA GLY A 202 -23.64 14.21 1.11
C GLY A 202 -24.48 14.63 -0.11
N LYS A 203 -24.03 14.31 -1.32
CA LYS A 203 -24.76 14.51 -2.57
C LYS A 203 -24.70 13.26 -3.42
N THR A 204 -25.71 13.08 -4.25
CA THR A 204 -25.68 12.13 -5.36
C THR A 204 -24.98 12.81 -6.55
N ASN A 205 -23.78 12.34 -6.88
CA ASN A 205 -22.97 12.85 -7.98
C ASN A 205 -23.39 12.17 -9.28
N ILE A 206 -23.51 12.93 -10.37
CA ILE A 206 -23.87 12.38 -11.68
C ILE A 206 -22.60 12.31 -12.53
N VAL A 207 -22.23 11.10 -12.93
CA VAL A 207 -21.15 10.84 -13.87
C VAL A 207 -21.76 10.40 -15.19
N SER A 208 -21.54 11.16 -16.25
CA SER A 208 -22.17 10.90 -17.55
C SER A 208 -21.25 11.08 -18.74
N ALA A 209 -21.58 10.36 -19.81
CA ALA A 209 -20.93 10.45 -21.11
C ALA A 209 -21.93 10.08 -22.22
N GLU A 210 -21.70 10.63 -23.41
CA GLU A 210 -22.50 10.35 -24.59
C GLU A 210 -21.77 9.36 -25.49
N PHE A 211 -22.52 8.45 -26.09
CA PHE A 211 -22.01 7.42 -26.98
C PHE A 211 -22.94 7.23 -28.17
N GLU A 212 -22.39 6.69 -29.24
CA GLU A 212 -23.12 6.19 -30.40
C GLU A 212 -22.66 4.76 -30.65
N VAL A 213 -23.62 3.85 -30.78
CA VAL A 213 -23.36 2.42 -30.95
C VAL A 213 -24.29 1.84 -32.01
N PRO A 214 -23.91 0.75 -32.70
CA PRO A 214 -24.83 0.06 -33.59
C PRO A 214 -26.16 -0.30 -32.93
N ASP A 215 -27.25 -0.18 -33.67
CA ASP A 215 -28.55 -0.71 -33.25
C ASP A 215 -28.56 -2.25 -33.27
N ASP A 216 -29.64 -2.86 -32.75
CA ASP A 216 -29.85 -4.32 -32.68
C ASP A 216 -28.94 -5.15 -31.75
N TYR A 217 -28.01 -4.54 -31.00
CA TYR A 217 -27.20 -5.25 -29.99
C TYR A 217 -27.50 -4.81 -28.56
N ASN A 218 -27.27 -5.70 -27.60
CA ASN A 218 -27.22 -5.32 -26.20
C ASN A 218 -25.81 -4.90 -25.81
N TYR A 219 -25.72 -3.98 -24.85
CA TYR A 219 -24.46 -3.42 -24.39
C TYR A 219 -24.35 -3.49 -22.87
N VAL A 220 -23.14 -3.77 -22.37
CA VAL A 220 -22.78 -3.59 -20.97
C VAL A 220 -22.04 -2.28 -20.86
N VAL A 221 -22.63 -1.32 -20.14
CA VAL A 221 -22.02 -0.02 -19.86
C VAL A 221 -21.42 -0.06 -18.47
N LYS A 222 -20.12 0.20 -18.36
CA LYS A 222 -19.39 0.14 -17.09
C LYS A 222 -18.84 1.51 -16.72
N LEU A 223 -18.99 1.88 -15.45
CA LEU A 223 -18.28 2.98 -14.81
C LEU A 223 -17.11 2.39 -14.03
N ASP A 224 -15.90 2.61 -14.53
CA ASP A 224 -14.64 2.33 -13.85
C ASP A 224 -14.15 3.61 -13.17
N VAL A 225 -13.85 3.55 -11.87
CA VAL A 225 -13.31 4.69 -11.13
C VAL A 225 -11.86 4.42 -10.76
N TRP A 226 -11.01 5.37 -11.12
CA TRP A 226 -9.57 5.33 -10.90
C TRP A 226 -9.14 6.39 -9.91
N ARG A 227 -8.19 6.03 -9.05
CA ARG A 227 -7.53 6.95 -8.11
C ARG A 227 -6.04 6.62 -8.09
N ASN A 228 -5.20 7.65 -8.21
CA ASN A 228 -3.73 7.51 -8.28
C ASN A 228 -3.25 6.45 -9.28
N GLY A 229 -3.85 6.42 -10.47
CA GLY A 229 -3.47 5.48 -11.53
C GLY A 229 -3.94 4.04 -11.32
N LYS A 230 -4.82 3.78 -10.34
CA LYS A 230 -5.35 2.44 -10.05
C LYS A 230 -6.85 2.38 -10.13
N LEU A 231 -7.36 1.28 -10.70
CA LEU A 231 -8.79 0.97 -10.70
C LEU A 231 -9.22 0.59 -9.28
N VAL A 232 -10.03 1.43 -8.65
CA VAL A 232 -10.48 1.24 -7.26
C VAL A 232 -11.91 0.72 -7.17
N LYS A 233 -12.74 0.96 -8.20
CA LYS A 233 -14.12 0.47 -8.24
C LYS A 233 -14.63 0.34 -9.66
N SER A 234 -15.53 -0.61 -9.89
CA SER A 234 -16.23 -0.77 -11.16
C SER A 234 -17.69 -1.09 -10.89
N TRP A 235 -18.58 -0.41 -11.60
CA TRP A 235 -20.00 -0.74 -11.64
C TRP A 235 -20.44 -0.95 -13.08
N ALA A 236 -21.47 -1.75 -13.28
CA ALA A 236 -21.97 -2.10 -14.60
C ALA A 236 -23.49 -2.11 -14.61
N ASP A 237 -24.04 -1.70 -15.74
CA ASP A 237 -25.44 -1.89 -16.07
C ASP A 237 -25.63 -2.18 -17.56
N VAL A 238 -26.83 -2.62 -17.92
CA VAL A 238 -27.11 -3.18 -19.24
C VAL A 238 -28.04 -2.28 -20.02
N LEU A 239 -27.61 -1.90 -21.22
CA LEU A 239 -28.44 -1.24 -22.22
C LEU A 239 -28.98 -2.29 -23.20
N ASN A 240 -30.27 -2.59 -23.10
CA ASN A 240 -30.93 -3.56 -23.97
C ASN A 240 -31.51 -2.86 -25.21
N LEU A 241 -30.83 -2.95 -26.36
CA LEU A 241 -31.36 -2.49 -27.64
C LEU A 241 -31.73 -3.65 -28.58
N ALA A 242 -31.27 -4.87 -28.31
CA ALA A 242 -31.60 -6.02 -29.15
C ALA A 242 -33.10 -6.34 -29.06
N PRO A 243 -33.79 -6.49 -30.20
CA PRO A 243 -35.25 -6.67 -30.22
C PRO A 243 -35.70 -8.03 -29.67
N THR A 244 -34.84 -9.05 -29.72
CA THR A 244 -35.20 -10.45 -29.44
C THR A 244 -34.59 -11.02 -28.15
N LYS A 245 -33.60 -10.34 -27.57
CA LYS A 245 -32.89 -10.79 -26.37
C LYS A 245 -32.82 -9.66 -25.37
N LYS A 246 -33.34 -9.87 -24.16
CA LYS A 246 -33.09 -8.98 -23.01
C LYS A 246 -32.11 -9.65 -22.08
N LEU A 247 -31.07 -8.92 -21.73
CA LEU A 247 -30.10 -9.30 -20.72
C LEU A 247 -30.53 -8.70 -19.37
N SER A 248 -30.55 -9.54 -18.33
CA SER A 248 -30.69 -9.11 -16.96
C SER A 248 -29.32 -8.95 -16.28
N LYS A 249 -29.29 -8.21 -15.17
CA LYS A 249 -28.06 -7.93 -14.42
C LYS A 249 -27.51 -9.25 -13.85
N GLY A 250 -26.37 -9.72 -14.38
CA GLY A 250 -25.67 -10.92 -13.88
C GLY A 250 -25.86 -12.21 -14.67
N GLU A 251 -26.50 -12.21 -15.85
CA GLU A 251 -26.57 -13.39 -16.72
C GLU A 251 -25.26 -13.64 -17.48
N VAL A 252 -24.87 -14.92 -17.59
CA VAL A 252 -23.64 -15.41 -18.21
C VAL A 252 -23.83 -15.64 -19.72
N GLU A 253 -22.76 -15.37 -20.48
CA GLU A 253 -22.63 -15.44 -21.94
C GLU A 253 -23.22 -16.72 -22.59
N LYS A 254 -23.77 -16.55 -23.79
CA LYS A 254 -24.11 -17.62 -24.74
C LYS A 254 -23.56 -17.23 -26.11
N GLU A 255 -22.93 -18.18 -26.80
CA GLU A 255 -22.43 -18.05 -28.16
C GLU A 255 -23.51 -17.54 -29.12
N VAL A 256 -23.22 -16.46 -29.84
CA VAL A 256 -24.03 -15.91 -30.94
C VAL A 256 -23.14 -15.33 -32.03
N ASP A 257 -23.68 -15.25 -33.25
CA ASP A 257 -22.98 -14.71 -34.42
C ASP A 257 -22.62 -13.21 -34.23
N PHE A 258 -21.35 -12.88 -34.44
CA PHE A 258 -20.77 -11.55 -34.21
C PHE A 258 -20.32 -10.91 -35.54
N GLU A 259 -20.85 -9.73 -35.87
CA GLU A 259 -20.50 -8.97 -37.09
C GLU A 259 -19.48 -7.86 -36.76
N ALA A 260 -18.19 -8.17 -36.81
CA ALA A 260 -17.11 -7.27 -36.42
C ALA A 260 -17.08 -5.93 -37.20
N GLU A 261 -17.56 -5.92 -38.45
CA GLU A 261 -17.51 -4.75 -39.36
C GLU A 261 -18.33 -3.57 -38.83
N LYS A 262 -19.39 -3.81 -38.05
CA LYS A 262 -20.24 -2.77 -37.46
C LYS A 262 -19.59 -2.01 -36.30
N PHE A 263 -18.45 -2.49 -35.79
CA PHE A 263 -17.80 -1.94 -34.59
C PHE A 263 -16.45 -1.27 -34.87
N VAL A 264 -16.08 -1.11 -36.14
CA VAL A 264 -14.82 -0.46 -36.52
C VAL A 264 -15.02 1.06 -36.60
N THR A 265 -14.49 1.78 -35.62
CA THR A 265 -14.27 3.22 -35.74
C THR A 265 -13.05 3.44 -36.64
N ALA A 266 -13.23 4.15 -37.76
CA ALA A 266 -12.12 4.52 -38.62
C ALA A 266 -11.10 5.36 -37.81
N VAL A 267 -9.96 4.78 -37.50
CA VAL A 267 -8.83 5.51 -36.95
C VAL A 267 -8.26 6.34 -38.10
N GLU A 268 -8.47 7.65 -38.10
CA GLU A 268 -7.73 8.53 -38.99
C GLU A 268 -6.24 8.34 -38.71
N PRO A 269 -5.41 7.97 -39.71
CA PRO A 269 -3.99 7.84 -39.48
C PRO A 269 -3.44 9.21 -39.09
N GLU A 270 -2.92 9.33 -37.86
CA GLU A 270 -2.13 10.49 -37.47
C GLU A 270 -0.99 10.66 -38.49
N TYR A 271 -1.01 11.80 -39.19
CA TYR A 271 0.10 12.20 -40.04
C TYR A 271 1.32 12.41 -39.14
N VAL A 272 2.18 11.41 -39.04
CA VAL A 272 3.50 11.56 -38.43
C VAL A 272 4.39 12.28 -39.45
N PRO A 273 4.73 13.57 -39.26
CA PRO A 273 5.74 14.17 -40.11
C PRO A 273 7.03 13.36 -39.96
N LYS A 274 7.59 12.90 -41.09
CA LYS A 274 8.94 12.33 -41.12
C LYS A 274 9.88 13.36 -40.51
N SER A 275 10.30 13.15 -39.27
CA SER A 275 11.36 13.94 -38.67
C SER A 275 12.62 13.71 -39.50
N GLY A 276 13.05 14.75 -40.22
CA GLY A 276 14.35 14.78 -40.87
C GLY A 276 15.43 14.41 -39.86
N GLY A 277 16.33 13.52 -40.27
CA GLY A 277 17.41 13.03 -39.42
C GLY A 277 18.16 14.18 -38.75
N VAL A 278 18.35 14.08 -37.44
CA VAL A 278 19.17 15.02 -36.66
C VAL A 278 20.63 14.81 -37.07
N PRO A 279 21.28 15.75 -37.78
CA PRO A 279 22.68 15.62 -38.15
C PRO A 279 23.50 15.96 -36.90
N GLY A 280 24.18 14.97 -36.33
CA GLY A 280 25.07 15.21 -35.17
C GLY A 280 25.56 13.98 -34.43
N PHE A 281 24.85 12.84 -34.53
CA PHE A 281 25.25 11.63 -33.80
C PHE A 281 26.17 10.68 -34.59
N GLU A 282 26.33 10.84 -35.90
CA GLU A 282 27.26 9.99 -36.70
C GLU A 282 28.73 10.30 -36.41
N VAL A 283 29.07 11.55 -36.06
CA VAL A 283 30.48 11.92 -35.76
C VAL A 283 30.97 11.26 -34.46
N VAL A 284 30.09 11.10 -33.47
CA VAL A 284 30.46 10.51 -32.17
C VAL A 284 30.71 9.00 -32.32
N PHE A 285 29.89 8.29 -33.09
CA PHE A 285 30.12 6.87 -33.37
C PHE A 285 31.34 6.63 -34.26
N ALA A 286 31.61 7.51 -35.23
CA ALA A 286 32.81 7.43 -36.07
C ALA A 286 34.12 7.62 -35.26
N LEU A 287 34.13 8.55 -34.29
CA LEU A 287 35.28 8.76 -33.42
C LEU A 287 35.51 7.59 -32.44
N MET A 288 34.44 6.99 -31.90
CA MET A 288 34.58 5.80 -31.06
C MET A 288 35.10 4.58 -31.82
N ALA A 289 34.69 4.40 -33.07
CA ALA A 289 35.21 3.33 -33.92
C ALA A 289 36.72 3.49 -34.19
N LEU A 290 37.21 4.72 -34.44
CA LEU A 290 38.63 4.98 -34.65
C LEU A 290 39.48 4.78 -33.38
N ALA A 291 38.96 5.16 -32.21
CA ALA A 291 39.63 4.93 -30.93
C ALA A 291 39.76 3.42 -30.62
N GLY A 292 38.71 2.63 -30.92
CA GLY A 292 38.74 1.18 -30.75
C GLY A 292 39.80 0.49 -31.63
N VAL A 293 39.94 0.91 -32.89
CA VAL A 293 40.94 0.36 -33.82
C VAL A 293 42.37 0.71 -33.39
N ALA A 294 42.62 1.93 -32.89
CA ALA A 294 43.93 2.33 -32.40
C ALA A 294 44.37 1.55 -31.15
N LEU A 295 43.45 1.34 -30.20
CA LEU A 295 43.71 0.57 -28.98
C LEU A 295 43.96 -0.92 -29.29
N TRP A 296 43.20 -1.51 -30.21
CA TRP A 296 43.41 -2.90 -30.62
C TRP A 296 44.76 -3.11 -31.32
N ARG A 297 45.24 -2.13 -32.08
CA ARG A 297 46.53 -2.19 -32.77
C ARG A 297 47.73 -2.04 -31.83
N LYS A 298 47.57 -1.35 -30.70
CA LYS A 298 48.60 -1.23 -29.65
C LYS A 298 48.69 -2.49 -28.78
N ALA A 299 47.60 -3.22 -28.60
CA ALA A 299 47.59 -4.48 -27.84
C ALA A 299 48.20 -5.68 -28.60
N ARG A 300 48.57 -5.52 -29.87
CA ARG A 300 49.20 -6.56 -30.72
C ARG A 300 50.65 -6.24 -31.13
N ARG A 301 51.29 -5.25 -30.52
CA ARG A 301 52.73 -4.96 -30.67
C ARG A 301 53.46 -5.28 -29.38
#